data_AF-A0A927AGX6-F1
#
_entry.id   AF-A0A927AGX6-F1
#
_cell.length_a   1.000
_cell.length_b   1.000
_cell.length_c   1.000
_cell.angle_alpha   90.00
_cell.angle_beta   90.00
_cell.angle_gamma   90.00
#
_symmetry.space_group_name_H-M   'P 1'
#
loop_
_entity.id
_entity.type
_entity.pdbx_description
1 polymer ?
#
loop_
_entity_poly.entity_id
_entity_poly.type
_entity_poly.pdbx_seq_one_letter_code
_entity_poly.pdbx_strand_id
1 'polypeptide(L)'
;MPNIPSQIPPFAVPEDIPEILPEQQFQLGDSVRWRQVPHPDFGRILGVIYTHSSSCIATGLHYLVLLDEQSPPPYHQLRLRF
;
A
#
# COMPACT_ATOMS: atom_id res chain seq x y z
N MET A 1 -24.38 -9.70 -34.67
CA MET A 1 -22.89 -9.71 -34.67
C MET A 1 -22.46 -10.19 -33.30
N PRO A 2 -21.60 -11.21 -33.17
CA PRO A 2 -21.21 -11.70 -31.86
C PRO A 2 -20.28 -10.68 -31.18
N ASN A 3 -20.62 -10.29 -29.95
CA ASN A 3 -19.76 -9.49 -29.06
C ASN A 3 -18.50 -10.31 -28.75
N ILE A 4 -17.37 -9.94 -29.34
CA ILE A 4 -16.07 -10.48 -28.96
C ILE A 4 -15.76 -9.86 -27.58
N PRO A 5 -15.59 -10.66 -26.52
CA PRO A 5 -15.18 -10.12 -25.23
C PRO A 5 -13.83 -9.41 -25.42
N SER A 6 -13.75 -8.16 -24.95
CA SER A 6 -12.54 -7.34 -25.01
C SER A 6 -11.37 -8.15 -24.45
N GLN A 7 -10.46 -8.59 -25.32
CA GLN A 7 -9.29 -9.34 -24.91
C GLN A 7 -8.46 -8.42 -24.02
N ILE A 8 -8.36 -8.78 -22.74
CA ILE A 8 -7.45 -8.12 -21.81
C ILE A 8 -6.04 -8.30 -22.41
N PRO A 9 -5.30 -7.21 -22.67
CA PRO A 9 -3.96 -7.33 -23.22
C PRO A 9 -3.11 -8.17 -22.26
N PRO A 10 -2.24 -9.05 -22.78
CA PRO A 10 -1.34 -9.82 -21.94
C PRO A 10 -0.52 -8.85 -21.10
N PHE A 11 -0.67 -8.93 -19.78
CA PHE A 11 0.18 -8.17 -18.86
C PHE A 11 1.50 -8.94 -18.74
N ALA A 12 2.62 -8.24 -18.95
CA ALA A 12 3.92 -8.80 -18.62
C ALA A 12 3.98 -8.94 -17.09
N VAL A 13 4.26 -10.15 -16.61
CA VAL A 13 4.62 -10.35 -15.20
C VAL A 13 5.94 -9.60 -14.99
N PRO A 14 6.06 -8.73 -13.97
CA PRO A 14 7.34 -8.07 -13.68
C PRO A 14 8.44 -9.11 -13.54
N GLU A 15 9.55 -8.93 -14.28
CA GLU A 15 10.63 -9.91 -14.35
C GLU A 15 11.37 -10.09 -13.01
N ASP A 16 11.29 -9.10 -12.11
CA ASP A 16 12.04 -9.05 -10.85
C ASP A 16 11.11 -9.13 -9.63
N ILE A 17 10.39 -10.24 -9.46
CA ILE A 17 9.81 -10.56 -8.15
C ILE A 17 10.95 -11.12 -7.29
N PRO A 18 11.29 -10.51 -6.14
CA PRO A 18 12.37 -11.01 -5.32
C PRO A 18 12.02 -12.40 -4.77
N GLU A 19 13.00 -13.31 -4.74
CA GLU A 19 12.84 -14.66 -4.17
C GLU A 19 12.45 -14.60 -2.68
N ILE A 20 12.87 -13.52 -2.00
CA ILE A 20 12.60 -13.28 -0.59
C ILE A 20 12.02 -11.88 -0.44
N LEU A 21 10.81 -11.80 0.10
CA LEU A 21 10.20 -10.54 0.48
C LEU A 21 10.75 -10.05 1.83
N PRO A 22 10.77 -8.72 2.07
CA PRO A 22 11.08 -8.19 3.39
C PRO A 22 10.10 -8.76 4.44
N GLU A 23 10.57 -8.91 5.67
CA GLU A 23 9.69 -9.31 6.76
C GLU A 23 8.60 -8.24 7.00
N GLN A 24 7.35 -8.69 7.10
CA GLN A 24 6.24 -7.82 7.43
C GLN A 24 6.30 -7.44 8.91
N GLN A 25 6.29 -6.14 9.18
CA GLN A 25 6.28 -5.60 10.54
C GLN A 25 4.87 -5.56 11.13
N PHE A 26 3.85 -5.47 10.28
CA PHE A 26 2.45 -5.36 10.68
C PHE A 26 1.58 -6.35 9.90
N GLN A 27 0.57 -6.86 10.58
CA GLN A 27 -0.45 -7.76 10.05
C GLN A 27 -1.73 -6.97 9.71
N LEU A 28 -2.59 -7.59 8.92
CA LEU A 28 -3.91 -7.03 8.63
C LEU A 28 -4.71 -6.85 9.92
N GLY A 29 -5.32 -5.68 10.08
CA GLY A 29 -6.11 -5.32 11.26
C GLY A 29 -5.32 -4.75 12.43
N ASP A 30 -3.97 -4.79 12.39
CA ASP A 30 -3.13 -4.19 13.42
C ASP A 30 -3.42 -2.69 13.57
N SER A 31 -3.50 -2.25 14.82
CA SER A 31 -3.56 -0.84 15.16
C SER A 31 -2.16 -0.23 15.11
N VAL A 32 -1.96 0.75 14.26
CA VAL A 32 -0.68 1.46 14.09
C VAL A 32 -0.82 2.93 14.48
N ARG A 33 0.27 3.50 15.00
CA ARG A 33 0.35 4.92 15.34
C ARG A 33 1.34 5.62 14.42
N TRP A 34 0.91 6.67 13.74
CA TRP A 34 1.75 7.41 12.80
C TRP A 34 2.63 8.44 13.53
N ARG A 35 3.96 8.32 13.45
CA ARG A 35 4.89 9.18 14.22
C ARG A 35 5.46 10.39 13.47
N GLN A 36 5.27 10.50 12.16
CA GLN A 36 5.93 11.51 11.31
C GLN A 36 4.98 12.52 10.66
N VAL A 37 3.81 12.76 11.25
CA VAL A 37 2.84 13.78 10.78
C VAL A 37 2.57 14.80 11.90
N PRO A 38 2.26 16.06 11.56
CA PRO A 38 1.99 17.11 12.55
C PRO A 38 0.89 16.76 13.56
N HIS A 39 -0.05 15.89 13.18
CA HIS A 39 -1.14 15.38 14.01
C HIS A 39 -1.07 13.86 14.05
N PRO A 40 -0.23 13.26 14.93
CA PRO A 40 -0.08 11.82 15.00
C PRO A 40 -1.37 11.17 15.51
N ASP A 41 -1.89 10.22 14.75
CA ASP A 41 -3.14 9.53 15.06
C ASP A 41 -3.00 8.01 14.86
N PHE A 42 -4.06 7.29 15.21
CA PHE A 42 -4.18 5.85 15.05
C PHE A 42 -4.87 5.49 13.74
N GLY A 43 -4.56 4.29 13.27
CA GLY A 43 -5.24 3.68 12.13
C GLY A 43 -5.06 2.17 12.12
N ARG A 44 -5.70 1.52 11.15
CA ARG A 44 -5.69 0.07 10.99
C ARG A 44 -5.07 -0.34 9.66
N ILE A 45 -4.22 -1.35 9.69
CA ILE A 45 -3.67 -1.93 8.47
C ILE A 45 -4.78 -2.61 7.66
N LEU A 46 -4.94 -2.19 6.40
CA LEU A 46 -5.86 -2.81 5.44
C LEU A 46 -5.15 -3.67 4.40
N GLY A 47 -3.86 -3.46 4.19
CA GLY A 47 -3.13 -4.13 3.13
C GLY A 47 -1.64 -3.82 3.14
N VAL A 48 -0.89 -4.64 2.43
CA VAL A 48 0.54 -4.46 2.19
C VAL A 48 0.85 -4.75 0.74
N ILE A 49 1.68 -3.90 0.15
CA ILE A 49 2.07 -3.98 -1.26
C ILE A 49 3.59 -3.91 -1.31
N TYR A 50 4.22 -4.88 -1.97
CA TYR A 50 5.61 -4.76 -2.38
C TYR A 50 5.67 -4.07 -3.74
N THR A 51 6.47 -3.01 -3.86
CA THR A 51 6.69 -2.36 -5.16
C THR A 51 8.13 -1.90 -5.32
N HIS A 52 8.61 -2.01 -6.55
CA HIS A 52 9.91 -1.51 -7.01
C HIS A 52 9.80 -0.11 -7.68
N SER A 53 8.57 0.39 -7.87
CA SER A 53 8.31 1.68 -8.50
C SER A 53 7.10 2.34 -7.84
N SER A 54 7.36 3.33 -6.99
CA SER A 54 6.32 4.30 -6.63
C SER A 54 6.89 5.70 -6.52
N SER A 55 7.17 6.32 -7.67
CA SER A 55 7.49 7.76 -7.86
C SER A 55 8.58 8.40 -6.96
N CYS A 56 9.22 7.64 -6.07
CA CYS A 56 10.11 8.07 -5.00
C CYS A 56 10.96 6.85 -4.58
N ILE A 57 12.07 6.60 -5.27
CA ILE A 57 13.36 6.02 -4.78
C ILE A 57 13.30 5.07 -3.55
N ALA A 58 12.37 4.13 -3.47
CA ALA A 58 12.32 3.15 -2.38
C ALA A 58 11.62 1.89 -2.86
N THR A 59 12.38 0.81 -2.91
CA THR A 59 11.87 -0.56 -3.09
C THR A 59 11.56 -1.11 -1.70
N GLY A 60 10.32 -1.57 -1.47
CA GLY A 60 9.97 -2.08 -0.14
C GLY A 60 8.49 -2.41 0.05
N LEU A 61 8.15 -2.71 1.31
CA LEU A 61 6.77 -2.93 1.75
C LEU A 61 6.09 -1.59 2.03
N HIS A 62 4.95 -1.37 1.40
CA HIS A 62 4.08 -0.22 1.63
C HIS A 62 2.77 -0.69 2.25
N TYR A 63 2.41 -0.08 3.37
CA TYR A 63 1.19 -0.42 4.10
C TYR A 63 0.07 0.55 3.76
N LEU A 64 -1.10 0.00 3.47
CA LEU A 64 -2.34 0.74 3.37
C LEU A 64 -2.97 0.83 4.76
N VAL A 65 -3.28 2.04 5.19
CA VAL A 65 -3.84 2.29 6.53
C VAL A 65 -5.16 3.03 6.41
N LEU A 66 -6.17 2.50 7.09
CA LEU A 66 -7.40 3.21 7.38
C LEU A 66 -7.20 4.06 8.62
N LEU A 67 -7.25 5.37 8.47
CA LEU A 67 -7.23 6.27 9.63
C LEU A 67 -8.55 6.24 10.37
N ASP A 68 -8.50 6.48 11.68
CA ASP A 68 -9.70 6.60 12.50
C ASP A 68 -10.52 7.84 12.09
N GLU A 69 -11.84 7.82 12.26
CA GLU A 69 -12.76 8.86 11.75
C GLU A 69 -12.51 10.27 12.32
N GLN A 70 -11.79 10.35 13.44
CA GLN A 70 -11.41 11.61 14.09
C GLN A 70 -10.13 12.21 13.51
N SER A 71 -9.44 11.48 12.62
CA SER A 71 -8.25 11.97 11.94
C SER A 71 -8.60 13.14 11.01
N PRO A 72 -7.79 14.21 10.96
CA PRO A 72 -8.13 15.38 10.16
C PRO A 72 -8.27 15.06 8.65
N PRO A 73 -9.23 15.70 7.94
CA PRO A 73 -9.56 15.44 6.53
C PRO A 73 -8.37 15.40 5.54
N PRO A 74 -7.30 16.22 5.66
CA PRO A 74 -6.18 16.13 4.72
C PRO A 74 -5.40 14.81 4.77
N TYR A 75 -5.71 13.91 5.72
CA TYR A 75 -4.91 12.70 5.97
C TYR A 75 -5.58 11.39 5.53
N HIS A 76 -6.82 11.40 5.03
CA HIS A 76 -7.57 10.18 4.65
C HIS A 76 -6.94 9.30 3.56
N GLN A 77 -5.85 9.73 2.91
CA GLN A 77 -5.10 8.95 1.91
C GLN A 77 -3.58 8.99 2.12
N LEU A 78 -3.11 9.05 3.36
CA LEU A 78 -1.68 8.93 3.61
C LEU A 78 -1.21 7.50 3.29
N ARG A 79 -0.09 7.37 2.58
CA ARG A 79 0.67 6.12 2.43
C ARG A 79 1.77 6.10 3.49
N LEU A 80 1.83 5.05 4.32
CA LEU A 80 2.97 4.84 5.23
C LEU A 80 4.22 4.59 4.39
N ARG A 81 5.19 5.51 4.49
CA ARG A 81 6.58 5.27 4.09
C ARG A 81 7.33 4.87 5.35
N PHE A 82 7.93 3.69 5.34
CA PHE A 82 8.89 3.25 6.35
C PHE A 82 10.29 3.30 5.76
#